data_AF-A0A2E2EHI1-F1
#
_entry.id   AF-A0A2E2EHI1-F1
#
_cell.length_a   1.000
_cell.length_b   1.000
_cell.length_c   1.000
_cell.angle_alpha   90.00
_cell.angle_beta   90.00
_cell.angle_gamma   90.00
#
_symmetry.space_group_name_H-M   'P 1'
#
loop_
_entity.id
_entity.type
_entity.pdbx_description
1 polymer ?
#
loop_
_entity_poly.entity_id
_entity_poly.type
_entity_poly.pdbx_seq_one_letter_code
_entity_poly.pdbx_strand_id
1 'polypeptide(L)'
;MFKREMKTVLKSQHGMSLIEILIAITLLGVVGTLVVSNVIDSLREGETNSTKIQIKSLGKILLDYKRKCGAFPTTDQGLDALVQAP
;
A
#
# COMPACT_ATOMS: atom_id res chain seq x y z
N MET A 1 40.28 -45.19 -4.46
CA MET A 1 39.66 -45.44 -3.14
C MET A 1 39.64 -44.11 -2.38
N PHE A 2 38.63 -43.27 -2.63
CA PHE A 2 38.55 -41.90 -2.09
C PHE A 2 37.68 -41.88 -0.84
N LYS A 3 38.31 -41.81 0.34
CA LYS A 3 37.63 -41.70 1.63
C LYS A 3 37.26 -40.23 1.86
N ARG A 4 35.98 -39.90 1.69
CA ARG A 4 35.44 -38.55 1.92
C ARG A 4 35.20 -38.39 3.42
N GLU A 5 36.12 -37.68 4.10
CA GLU A 5 35.96 -37.25 5.49
C GLU A 5 34.79 -36.26 5.58
N MET A 6 33.62 -36.78 5.96
CA MET A 6 32.45 -35.97 6.25
C MET A 6 32.63 -35.35 7.63
N LYS A 7 33.21 -34.14 7.68
CA LYS A 7 33.16 -33.29 8.87
C LYS A 7 31.70 -32.97 9.15
N THR A 8 31.09 -33.74 10.03
CA THR A 8 29.83 -33.39 10.69
C THR A 8 30.05 -32.06 11.40
N VAL A 9 29.50 -30.99 10.84
CA VAL A 9 29.40 -29.70 11.51
C VAL A 9 28.52 -29.96 12.73
N LEU A 10 29.13 -30.20 13.88
CA LEU A 10 28.44 -30.26 15.15
C LEU A 10 27.79 -28.88 15.34
N LYS A 11 26.49 -28.80 15.06
CA LYS A 11 25.66 -27.65 15.41
C LYS A 11 25.69 -27.53 16.92
N SER A 12 26.56 -26.68 17.44
CA SER A 12 26.47 -26.25 18.82
C SER A 12 25.21 -25.38 18.93
N GLN A 13 24.11 -25.96 19.42
CA GLN A 13 22.94 -25.21 19.81
C GLN A 13 23.25 -24.46 21.11
N HIS A 14 24.02 -23.38 21.00
CA HIS A 14 24.07 -22.37 22.05
C HIS A 14 22.71 -21.66 22.03
N GLY A 15 22.02 -21.63 23.18
CA GLY A 15 20.78 -20.85 23.33
C GLY A 15 21.04 -19.36 23.11
N MET A 16 20.01 -18.62 22.68
CA MET A 16 20.11 -17.16 22.52
C MET A 16 20.43 -16.49 23.85
N SER A 17 21.33 -15.51 23.83
CA SER A 17 21.62 -14.67 24.99
C SER A 17 20.51 -13.64 25.21
N LEU A 18 20.27 -13.27 26.48
CA LEU A 18 19.40 -12.15 26.82
C LEU A 18 19.88 -10.84 26.16
N ILE A 19 21.20 -10.65 26.08
CA ILE A 19 21.77 -9.45 25.46
C ILE A 19 21.46 -9.39 23.95
N GLU A 20 21.33 -10.55 23.31
CA GLU A 20 21.07 -10.68 21.88
C GLU A 20 19.63 -10.28 21.55
N ILE A 21 18.68 -10.74 22.36
CA ILE A 21 17.28 -10.32 22.27
C ILE A 21 17.16 -8.82 22.56
N LEU A 22 17.86 -8.30 23.58
CA LEU A 22 17.85 -6.88 23.92
C LEU A 22 18.40 -6.01 22.78
N ILE A 23 19.52 -6.41 22.16
CA ILE A 23 20.08 -5.71 21.00
C ILE A 23 19.09 -5.76 19.84
N ALA A 24 18.49 -6.91 19.56
CA ALA A 24 17.52 -7.07 18.48
C ALA A 24 16.29 -6.15 18.64
N ILE A 25 15.64 -6.16 19.81
CA ILE A 25 14.46 -5.30 20.04
C ILE A 25 14.83 -3.81 20.05
N THR A 26 16.05 -3.47 20.51
CA THR A 26 16.55 -2.08 20.48
C THR A 26 16.72 -1.60 19.04
N LEU A 27 17.36 -2.41 18.18
CA LEU A 27 17.51 -2.09 16.76
C LEU A 27 16.16 -2.00 16.04
N LEU A 28 15.24 -2.93 16.33
CA LEU A 28 13.87 -2.87 15.81
C LEU A 28 13.14 -1.60 16.26
N GLY A 29 13.32 -1.18 17.51
CA GLY A 29 12.76 0.07 18.03
C GLY A 29 13.29 1.30 17.31
N VAL A 30 14.62 1.40 17.13
CA VAL A 30 15.26 2.51 16.41
C VAL A 30 14.77 2.58 14.97
N VAL A 31 14.81 1.47 14.23
CA VAL A 31 14.34 1.43 12.82
C VAL A 31 12.85 1.70 12.73
N GLY A 32 12.06 1.20 13.68
CA GLY A 32 10.60 1.39 13.72
C GLY A 32 10.19 2.87 13.70
N THR A 33 10.94 3.75 14.37
CA THR A 33 10.64 5.19 14.39
C THR A 33 10.68 5.83 13.00
N LEU A 34 11.63 5.43 12.15
CA LEU A 34 11.79 5.98 10.80
C LEU A 34 10.76 5.40 9.83
N VAL A 35 10.44 4.12 9.95
CA VAL A 35 9.54 3.44 9.01
C VAL A 35 8.10 3.93 9.17
N VAL A 36 7.62 4.15 10.41
CA VAL A 36 6.23 4.51 10.68
C VAL A 36 5.82 5.83 10.01
N SER A 37 6.66 6.87 10.08
CA SER A 37 6.34 8.17 9.46
C SER A 37 6.17 8.05 7.95
N ASN A 38 7.12 7.39 7.29
CA ASN A 38 7.11 7.22 5.83
C ASN A 38 5.88 6.47 5.33
N VAL A 39 5.41 5.47 6.10
CA VAL A 39 4.19 4.72 5.75
C VAL A 39 2.95 5.61 5.85
N ILE A 40 2.81 6.40 6.91
CA ILE A 40 1.66 7.31 7.08
C ILE A 40 1.63 8.36 5.97
N ASP A 41 2.78 8.95 5.64
CA ASP A 41 2.88 9.94 4.58
C ASP A 41 2.51 9.34 3.21
N SER A 42 2.99 8.14 2.92
CA SER A 42 2.64 7.41 1.70
C SER A 42 1.16 7.06 1.61
N LEU A 43 0.52 6.69 2.73
CA LEU A 43 -0.92 6.45 2.79
C LEU A 43 -1.70 7.72 2.46
N ARG A 44 -1.35 8.85 3.09
CA ARG A 44 -2.00 10.14 2.81
C ARG A 44 -1.83 10.55 1.35
N GLU A 45 -0.63 10.38 0.79
CA GLU A 45 -0.39 10.63 -0.62
C GLU A 45 -1.28 9.73 -1.50
N GLY A 46 -1.37 8.45 -1.17
CA GLY A 46 -2.25 7.47 -1.82
C GLY A 46 -3.72 7.89 -1.83
N GLU A 47 -4.25 8.36 -0.70
CA GLU A 47 -5.63 8.88 -0.60
C GLU A 47 -5.86 10.09 -1.51
N THR A 48 -4.92 11.05 -1.52
CA THR A 48 -5.03 12.23 -2.39
C THR A 48 -4.96 11.85 -3.87
N ASN A 49 -4.10 10.91 -4.23
CA ASN A 49 -3.97 10.43 -5.60
C ASN A 49 -5.19 9.61 -6.04
N SER A 50 -5.73 8.76 -5.16
CA SER A 50 -7.00 8.06 -5.40
C SER A 50 -8.13 9.04 -5.66
N THR A 51 -8.25 10.08 -4.83
CA THR A 51 -9.27 11.12 -5.02
C THR A 51 -9.11 11.85 -6.35
N LYS A 52 -7.87 12.22 -6.73
CA LYS A 52 -7.60 12.82 -8.05
C LYS A 52 -8.01 11.89 -9.20
N ILE A 53 -7.74 10.59 -9.07
CA ILE A 53 -8.14 9.59 -10.08
C ILE A 53 -9.67 9.51 -10.16
N GLN A 54 -10.35 9.46 -9.02
CA GLN A 54 -11.81 9.42 -8.96
C GLN A 54 -12.46 10.65 -9.59
N ILE A 55 -11.97 11.86 -9.29
CA ILE A 55 -12.46 13.11 -9.90
C ILE A 55 -12.24 13.10 -11.42
N LYS A 56 -11.05 12.68 -11.89
CA LYS A 56 -10.78 12.55 -13.33
C LYS A 56 -11.72 11.54 -14.01
N SER A 57 -11.98 10.41 -13.36
CA SER A 57 -12.92 9.40 -13.84
C SER A 57 -14.34 9.98 -13.94
N LEU A 58 -14.79 10.67 -12.89
CA LEU A 58 -16.08 11.34 -12.87
C LEU A 58 -16.23 12.37 -14.00
N GLY A 59 -15.20 13.20 -14.23
CA GLY A 59 -15.18 14.16 -15.33
C GLY A 59 -15.31 13.50 -16.71
N LYS A 60 -14.69 12.33 -16.92
CA LYS A 60 -14.86 11.56 -18.15
C LYS A 60 -16.29 11.08 -18.35
N ILE A 61 -16.93 10.60 -17.29
CA ILE A 61 -18.31 10.11 -17.35
C ILE A 61 -19.28 11.27 -17.64
N LEU A 62 -19.06 12.44 -17.02
CA LEU A 62 -19.83 13.66 -17.31
C LEU A 62 -19.68 14.11 -18.77
N LEU A 63 -18.47 14.05 -19.31
CA LEU A 63 -18.23 14.37 -20.72
C LEU A 63 -18.92 13.37 -21.66
N ASP A 64 -18.92 12.08 -21.31
CA ASP A 64 -19.64 11.05 -22.05
C ASP A 64 -21.15 11.26 -22.00
N TYR A 65 -21.70 11.61 -20.84
CA TYR A 65 -23.11 11.97 -20.68
C TYR A 65 -23.47 13.13 -21.60
N LYS A 66 -22.70 14.23 -21.57
CA LYS A 66 -22.94 15.37 -22.47
C LYS A 66 -22.84 14.99 -23.94
N ARG A 67 -21.93 14.08 -24.30
CA ARG A 67 -21.82 13.59 -25.68
C ARG A 67 -23.06 12.81 -26.12
N LYS A 68 -23.67 12.03 -25.24
CA LYS A 68 -24.86 11.22 -25.52
C LYS A 68 -26.17 12.02 -25.46
N CYS A 69 -26.31 12.85 -24.43
CA CYS A 69 -27.55 13.56 -24.11
C CYS A 69 -27.54 15.04 -24.57
N GLY A 70 -26.44 15.53 -25.11
CA GLY A 70 -26.27 16.91 -25.59
C GLY A 70 -26.04 17.97 -24.49
N ALA A 71 -26.34 17.64 -23.22
CA ALA A 71 -26.20 18.54 -22.08
C ALA A 71 -25.63 17.80 -20.85
N PHE A 72 -25.15 18.55 -19.85
CA PHE A 72 -24.78 18.00 -18.55
C PHE A 72 -26.03 17.76 -17.68
N PRO A 73 -25.98 16.83 -16.70
CA PRO A 73 -27.11 16.61 -15.79
C PRO A 73 -27.39 17.86 -14.94
N THR A 74 -28.65 18.07 -14.60
CA THR A 74 -29.06 19.16 -13.71
C THR A 74 -28.75 18.82 -12.25
N THR A 75 -28.74 19.81 -11.37
CA THR A 75 -28.54 19.60 -9.92
C THR A 75 -29.59 18.65 -9.33
N ASP A 76 -30.83 18.72 -9.81
CA ASP A 76 -31.94 17.86 -9.36
C ASP A 76 -31.78 16.40 -9.81
N GLN A 77 -31.15 16.18 -10.98
CA GLN A 77 -30.83 14.83 -11.48
C GLN A 77 -29.62 14.20 -10.78
N GLY A 78 -28.72 15.03 -10.26
CA GLY A 78 -27.56 14.61 -9.50
C GLY A 78 -26.62 13.67 -10.27
N LEU A 79 -25.87 12.87 -9.51
CA LEU A 79 -24.93 11.88 -10.05
C LEU A 79 -25.62 10.60 -10.52
N ASP A 80 -26.89 10.38 -10.14
CA ASP A 80 -27.65 9.19 -10.48
C ASP A 80 -27.90 9.09 -12.00
N ALA A 81 -28.00 10.24 -12.67
CA ALA A 81 -28.08 10.35 -14.13
C ALA A 81 -26.83 9.82 -14.86
N LEU A 82 -25.71 9.63 -14.16
CA LEU A 82 -24.50 9.03 -14.73
C LEU A 82 -24.54 7.49 -14.76
N VAL A 83 -25.44 6.87 -13.99
CA VAL A 83 -25.59 5.40 -13.92
C VAL A 83 -26.76 4.95 -14.79
N GLN A 84 -27.86 5.71 -14.81
CA GLN A 84 -28.99 5.47 -15.69
C GLN A 84 -28.96 6.53 -16.80
N ALA A 85 -28.42 6.17 -17.96
CA ALA A 85 -28.68 6.96 -19.15
C ALA A 85 -30.20 6.98 -19.41
N PRO A 86 -30.82 8.15 -19.69
CA PRO A 86 -32.24 8.24 -20.00
C PRO A 86 -32.60 7.46 -21.27
#